data_AF-A0A937V1V4-F1
#
_entry.id   AF-A0A937V1V4-F1
#
_cell.length_a   1.000
_cell.length_b   1.000
_cell.length_c   1.000
_cell.angle_alpha   90.00
_cell.angle_beta   90.00
_cell.angle_gamma   90.00
#
_symmetry.space_group_name_H-M   'P 1'
#
loop_
_entity.id
_entity.type
_entity.pdbx_description
1 polymer ?
#
loop_
_entity_poly.entity_id
_entity_poly.type
_entity_poly.pdbx_seq_one_letter_code
_entity_poly.pdbx_strand_id
1 'polypeptide(L)'
;MIKKPEIRYYISSLDETVEQFGRRIRDYWHVENKVHHVRDVTQGEDGSRIRVSALPVLFATARNLALNLYRDAGETNMAQARRKAGYGLKLLKKLFRMK
;
A
#
# COMPACT_ATOMS: atom_id res chain seq x y z
N MET A 1 5.72 -23.16 14.34
CA MET A 1 4.76 -22.57 15.32
C MET A 1 3.34 -22.85 14.84
N ILE A 2 2.65 -23.81 15.45
CA ILE A 2 1.22 -24.02 15.19
C ILE A 2 0.48 -22.87 15.88
N LYS A 3 -0.15 -21.97 15.11
CA LYS A 3 -0.99 -20.91 15.67
C LYS A 3 -2.22 -21.56 16.31
N LYS A 4 -2.49 -21.25 17.57
CA LYS A 4 -3.74 -21.65 18.24
C LYS A 4 -4.93 -21.06 17.45
N PRO A 5 -6.08 -21.76 17.38
CA PRO A 5 -7.28 -21.19 16.79
C PRO A 5 -7.67 -19.90 17.54
N GLU A 6 -7.85 -18.80 16.78
CA GLU A 6 -8.29 -17.51 17.29
C GLU A 6 -9.75 -17.28 16.93
N ILE A 7 -10.58 -16.88 17.89
CA ILE A 7 -11.96 -16.46 17.66
C ILE A 7 -11.96 -14.94 17.46
N ARG A 8 -12.62 -14.47 16.39
CA ARG A 8 -12.80 -13.05 16.09
C ARG A 8 -14.27 -12.75 15.88
N TYR A 9 -14.76 -11.70 16.53
CA TYR A 9 -16.13 -11.22 16.40
C TYR A 9 -16.19 -10.06 15.43
N TYR A 10 -17.21 -10.05 14.58
CA TYR A 10 -17.43 -9.02 13.56
C TYR A 10 -18.87 -8.55 13.65
N ILE A 11 -19.10 -7.26 13.41
CA ILE A 11 -20.42 -6.64 13.37
C ILE A 11 -20.54 -5.96 12.01
N SER A 12 -21.68 -6.14 11.35
CA SER A 12 -21.97 -5.56 10.04
C SER A 12 -23.44 -5.19 9.95
N SER A 13 -23.72 -4.09 9.27
CA SER A 13 -25.07 -3.70 8.86
C SER A 13 -25.36 -4.04 7.39
N LEU A 14 -24.44 -4.73 6.71
CA LEU A 14 -24.62 -5.19 5.34
C LEU A 14 -25.63 -6.34 5.29
N ASP A 15 -26.55 -6.28 4.34
CA ASP A 15 -27.46 -7.37 4.01
C ASP A 15 -26.75 -8.38 3.09
N GLU A 16 -25.86 -9.19 3.67
CA GLU A 16 -25.05 -10.18 2.96
C GLU A 16 -25.02 -11.51 3.74
N THR A 17 -24.84 -12.62 3.04
CA THR A 17 -24.66 -13.95 3.66
C THR A 17 -23.34 -14.04 4.44
N VAL A 18 -23.26 -15.00 5.37
CA VAL A 18 -22.04 -15.25 6.17
C VAL A 18 -20.84 -15.56 5.26
N GLU A 19 -21.05 -16.29 4.17
CA GLU A 19 -20.01 -16.66 3.22
C GLU A 19 -19.47 -15.43 2.46
N GLN A 20 -20.36 -14.55 2.01
CA GLN A 20 -20.00 -13.30 1.34
C GLN A 20 -19.23 -12.38 2.30
N PHE A 21 -19.73 -12.23 3.52
CA PHE A 21 -19.08 -11.41 4.54
C PHE A 21 -17.71 -11.96 4.93
N GLY A 22 -17.60 -13.28 5.11
CA GLY A 22 -16.33 -13.97 5.36
C GLY A 22 -15.33 -13.79 4.22
N ARG A 23 -15.80 -13.78 2.97
CA ARG A 23 -14.96 -13.46 1.81
C ARG A 23 -14.47 -12.01 1.83
N ARG A 24 -15.36 -11.05 2.11
CA ARG A 24 -14.96 -9.63 2.27
C ARG A 24 -13.91 -9.41 3.34
N ILE A 25 -14.05 -10.03 4.51
CA ILE A 25 -13.07 -9.94 5.60
C ILE A 25 -11.71 -10.45 5.12
N ARG A 26 -11.68 -11.58 4.39
CA ARG A 26 -10.44 -12.09 3.80
C ARG A 26 -9.89 -11.18 2.71
N ASP A 27 -10.75 -10.61 1.88
CA ASP A 27 -10.33 -9.69 0.83
C ASP A 27 -9.81 -8.37 1.39
N TYR A 28 -10.29 -7.93 2.56
CA TYR A 28 -9.79 -6.73 3.25
C TYR A 28 -8.30 -6.83 3.60
N TRP A 29 -7.79 -8.03 3.89
CA TRP A 29 -6.34 -8.24 4.09
C TRP A 29 -5.50 -7.86 2.85
N HIS A 30 -6.07 -7.80 1.66
CA HIS A 30 -5.37 -7.26 0.51
C HIS A 30 -5.04 -5.78 0.66
N VAL A 31 -5.84 -5.00 1.38
CA VAL A 31 -5.54 -3.59 1.67
C VAL A 31 -4.27 -3.50 2.51
N GLU A 32 -4.20 -4.31 3.58
CA GLU A 32 -3.03 -4.40 4.44
C GLU A 32 -1.76 -4.75 3.66
N ASN A 33 -1.84 -5.82 2.85
CA ASN A 33 -0.70 -6.30 2.09
C ASN A 33 -0.28 -5.35 0.95
N LYS A 34 -1.23 -4.77 0.22
CA LYS A 34 -0.93 -3.97 -0.98
C LYS A 34 -0.69 -2.50 -0.68
N VAL A 35 -1.24 -1.96 0.41
CA VAL A 35 -1.15 -0.54 0.76
C VAL A 35 -0.26 -0.35 1.98
N HIS A 36 -0.67 -0.86 3.15
CA HIS A 36 0.01 -0.60 4.41
C HIS A 36 1.45 -1.14 4.41
N HIS A 37 1.62 -2.45 4.20
CA HIS A 37 2.95 -3.07 4.18
C HIS A 37 3.91 -2.43 3.16
N VAL A 38 3.39 -2.09 1.97
CA VAL A 38 4.20 -1.44 0.93
C VAL A 38 4.63 -0.04 1.35
N ARG A 39 3.77 0.74 2.01
CA ARG A 39 4.15 2.06 2.53
C ARG A 39 5.18 1.94 3.64
N ASP A 40 4.90 1.08 4.60
CA ASP A 40 5.67 0.94 5.83
C ASP A 40 7.09 0.46 5.53
N VAL A 41 7.20 -0.59 4.74
CA VAL A 41 8.48 -1.23 4.42
C VAL A 41 9.07 -0.71 3.13
N THR A 42 8.32 -0.81 2.01
CA THR A 42 8.88 -0.49 0.69
C THR A 42 9.06 1.01 0.47
N GLN A 43 8.24 1.88 1.06
CA GLN A 43 8.43 3.34 1.03
C GLN A 43 9.07 3.88 2.32
N GLY A 44 9.43 2.99 3.26
CA GLY A 44 10.18 3.31 4.47
C GLY A 44 9.45 4.27 5.40
N GLU A 45 8.13 4.14 5.52
CA GLU A 45 7.33 4.97 6.42
C GLU A 45 7.64 4.68 7.90
N ASP A 46 7.72 3.42 8.30
CA ASP A 46 8.04 3.03 9.69
C ASP A 46 9.43 3.50 10.12
N GLY A 47 10.39 3.44 9.20
CA GLY A 47 11.77 3.91 9.44
C GLY A 47 11.93 5.43 9.37
N SER A 48 10.87 6.18 9.05
CA SER A 48 10.96 7.63 8.84
C SER A 48 11.25 8.39 10.13
N ARG A 49 12.31 9.20 10.11
CA ARG A 49 12.72 10.07 11.24
C ARG A 49 12.23 11.51 11.13
N ILE A 50 11.32 11.79 10.20
CA ILE A 50 10.71 13.11 10.02
C ILE A 50 9.89 13.45 11.29
N ARG A 51 10.19 14.58 11.94
CA ARG A 51 9.49 15.05 13.15
C ARG A 51 9.00 16.50 13.08
N VAL A 52 9.25 17.18 11.96
CA VAL A 52 8.75 18.55 11.74
C VAL A 52 7.24 18.49 11.52
N SER A 53 6.50 19.37 12.19
CA SER A 53 5.03 19.44 12.05
C SER A 53 4.60 19.54 10.58
N ALA A 54 3.44 18.95 10.26
CA ALA A 54 2.89 18.76 8.91
C ALA A 54 3.66 17.83 7.95
N LEU A 55 4.97 17.67 8.07
CA LEU A 55 5.75 16.82 7.15
C LEU A 55 5.35 15.34 7.15
N PRO A 56 5.04 14.67 8.29
CA PRO A 56 4.58 13.27 8.28
C PRO A 56 3.37 13.05 7.38
N VAL A 57 2.37 13.95 7.46
CA VAL A 57 1.16 13.88 6.65
C VAL A 57 1.46 14.13 5.17
N LEU A 58 2.27 15.14 4.86
CA LEU A 58 2.68 15.43 3.49
C LEU A 58 3.43 14.25 2.86
N PHE A 59 4.33 13.61 3.61
CA PHE A 59 5.05 12.44 3.13
C PHE A 59 4.16 11.20 3.01
N ALA A 60 3.16 11.02 3.87
CA ALA A 60 2.14 9.98 3.68
C ALA A 60 1.41 10.17 2.33
N THR A 61 0.99 11.40 2.01
CA THR A 61 0.36 11.73 0.72
C THR A 61 1.31 11.50 -0.45
N ALA A 62 2.57 11.93 -0.34
CA ALA A 62 3.57 11.74 -1.39
C ALA A 62 3.86 10.25 -1.67
N ARG A 63 3.94 9.42 -0.62
CA ARG A 63 4.08 7.95 -0.77
C ARG A 63 2.88 7.35 -1.48
N ASN A 64 1.67 7.74 -1.11
CA ASN A 64 0.44 7.30 -1.78
C ASN A 64 0.43 7.69 -3.26
N LEU A 65 0.81 8.93 -3.56
CA LEU A 65 0.93 9.41 -4.94
C LEU A 65 1.92 8.55 -5.74
N ALA A 66 3.12 8.31 -5.21
CA ALA A 66 4.13 7.50 -5.87
C ALA A 66 3.63 6.07 -6.14
N LEU A 67 3.00 5.41 -5.16
CA LEU A 67 2.46 4.06 -5.33
C LEU A 67 1.36 3.99 -6.39
N ASN A 68 0.47 5.00 -6.43
CA ASN A 68 -0.58 5.05 -7.43
C ASN A 68 -0.01 5.27 -8.84
N LEU A 69 0.99 6.16 -8.98
CA LEU A 69 1.69 6.36 -10.25
C LEU A 69 2.37 5.08 -10.74
N TYR A 70 3.01 4.32 -9.85
CA TYR A 70 3.62 3.03 -10.22
C TYR A 70 2.59 2.03 -10.73
N ARG A 71 1.43 1.92 -10.05
CA ARG A 71 0.33 1.04 -10.47
C ARG A 71 -0.26 1.47 -11.81
N ASP A 72 -0.48 2.76 -12.01
CA ASP A 72 -0.96 3.34 -13.27
C ASP A 72 0.00 3.04 -14.43
N ALA A 73 1.31 3.07 -14.17
CA ALA A 73 2.32 2.67 -15.13
C ALA A 73 2.41 1.14 -15.37
N GLY A 74 1.58 0.33 -14.71
CA GLY A 74 1.54 -1.12 -14.84
C GLY A 74 2.63 -1.86 -14.05
N GLU A 75 3.32 -1.19 -13.13
CA GLU A 75 4.31 -1.86 -12.29
C GLU A 75 3.61 -2.73 -11.24
N THR A 76 3.96 -4.01 -11.19
CA THR A 76 3.39 -4.98 -10.23
C THR A 76 4.25 -5.16 -8.98
N ASN A 77 5.55 -4.83 -9.05
CA ASN A 77 6.48 -4.89 -7.94
C ASN A 77 6.91 -3.47 -7.51
N MET A 78 6.39 -3.03 -6.37
CA MET A 78 6.58 -1.65 -5.88
C MET A 78 8.02 -1.37 -5.46
N ALA A 79 8.76 -2.38 -4.98
CA ALA A 79 10.16 -2.22 -4.62
C ALA A 79 11.03 -2.05 -5.88
N GLN A 80 10.73 -2.80 -6.95
CA GLN A 80 11.37 -2.63 -8.23
C GLN A 80 11.03 -1.28 -8.87
N ALA A 81 9.75 -0.87 -8.83
CA ALA A 81 9.32 0.43 -9.33
C ALA A 81 10.03 1.59 -8.62
N ARG A 82 10.13 1.53 -7.29
CA ARG A 82 10.90 2.51 -6.49
C ARG A 82 12.36 2.58 -6.94
N ARG A 83 13.03 1.44 -7.17
CA ARG A 83 14.43 1.42 -7.66
C ARG A 83 14.55 1.98 -9.07
N LYS A 84 13.65 1.59 -9.99
CA LYS A 84 13.62 2.11 -11.37
C LYS A 84 13.45 3.63 -11.40
N ALA A 85 12.57 4.17 -10.56
CA ALA A 85 12.33 5.60 -10.46
C ALA A 85 13.49 6.34 -9.75
N GLY A 86 14.12 5.71 -8.76
CA GLY A 86 15.25 6.30 -8.03
C GLY A 86 16.56 6.34 -8.81
N TYR A 87 16.81 5.37 -9.69
CA TYR A 87 18.08 5.21 -10.40
C TYR A 87 17.98 5.33 -11.92
N GLY A 88 16.80 5.64 -12.46
CA GLY A 88 16.57 5.62 -13.91
C GLY A 88 15.54 6.63 -14.39
N LEU A 89 15.85 7.29 -15.51
CA LEU A 89 14.97 8.27 -16.14
C LEU A 89 13.82 7.64 -16.92
N LYS A 90 13.95 6.40 -17.40
CA LYS A 90 12.95 5.76 -18.26
C LYS A 90 11.57 5.68 -17.60
N LEU A 91 11.53 5.24 -16.34
CA LEU A 91 10.27 5.15 -15.61
C LEU A 91 9.74 6.55 -15.30
N LEU A 92 10.58 7.46 -14.80
CA LEU A 92 10.17 8.84 -14.51
C LEU A 92 9.56 9.55 -15.73
N LYS A 93 10.20 9.43 -16.90
CA LYS A 93 9.66 10.00 -18.16
C LYS A 93 8.28 9.44 -18.49
N LYS A 94 8.07 8.15 -18.29
CA LYS A 94 6.75 7.51 -18.47
C LYS A 94 5.73 8.07 -17.46
N LEU A 95 6.08 8.10 -16.17
CA LEU A 95 5.19 8.53 -15.09
C LEU A 95 4.74 9.99 -15.26
N PHE A 96 5.67 10.87 -15.61
CA PHE A 96 5.42 12.31 -15.75
C PHE A 96 5.13 12.72 -17.20
N ARG A 97 4.99 11.77 -18.12
CA ARG A 97 4.71 12.00 -19.55
C ARG A 97 5.67 13.02 -20.19
N MET A 98 6.94 12.94 -19.80
CA MET A 98 7.99 13.84 -20.28
C MET A 98 8.41 13.43 -21.70
N LYS A 99 8.60 14.42 -22.57
CA LYS A 99 9.14 14.22 -23.93
C LYS A 99 10.63 13.83 -23.89
#